data_AF-A0A918PVW8-F1
#
_entry.id   AF-A0A918PVW8-F1
#
_cell.length_a   1.000
_cell.length_b   1.000
_cell.length_c   1.000
_cell.angle_alpha   90.00
_cell.angle_beta   90.00
_cell.angle_gamma   90.00
#
_symmetry.space_group_name_H-M   'P 1'
#
loop_
_entity.id
_entity.type
_entity.pdbx_description
1 polymer ?
#
loop_
_entity_poly.entity_id
_entity_poly.type
_entity_poly.pdbx_seq_one_letter_code
_entity_poly.pdbx_strand_id
1 'polypeptide(L)'
;MKIAAAQFSSVPGDVGANVETMRDLVRTASEQGVRLVVFAELAVTGYGMELIAGDPGLWLTEDDPRLGPVREACRETGTAAVVNAAVLTADGRPGISSLVIGPDGERLARYDKRNLHGVELDICAAGTEDGRFTLDGVRFALAVCYDNRFPELAERARKDGCQVYLASSVLEEGNDSFESVYPVRARENGLYVVMANQVGPSDIGVCPGDSGIWGPDGTSLATAAQSDPGLAVAEPVFVSR
;
A
#
# COMPACT_ATOMS: atom_id res chain seq x y z
N MET A 1 1.51 -8.97 16.67
CA MET A 1 2.23 -8.73 15.39
C MET A 1 2.19 -7.25 15.16
N LYS A 2 3.34 -6.59 15.01
CA LYS A 2 3.42 -5.17 14.70
C LYS A 2 3.35 -4.93 13.19
N ILE A 3 2.65 -3.88 12.79
CA ILE A 3 2.48 -3.48 11.38
C ILE A 3 2.81 -2.00 11.27
N ALA A 4 3.38 -1.60 10.12
CA ALA A 4 3.68 -0.21 9.82
C ALA A 4 3.03 0.25 8.51
N ALA A 5 2.57 1.50 8.51
CA ALA A 5 2.37 2.28 7.30
C ALA A 5 3.59 3.18 7.09
N ALA A 6 4.23 3.08 5.93
CA ALA A 6 5.41 3.84 5.58
C ALA A 6 5.06 4.98 4.64
N GLN A 7 5.70 6.13 4.86
CA GLN A 7 5.59 7.30 4.00
C GLN A 7 6.97 7.84 3.63
N PHE A 8 7.09 8.30 2.40
CA PHE A 8 8.24 9.02 1.88
C PHE A 8 7.82 9.78 0.61
N SER A 9 8.69 10.67 0.13
CA SER A 9 8.50 11.34 -1.16
C SER A 9 9.14 10.51 -2.24
N SER A 10 8.32 9.88 -3.08
CA SER A 10 8.79 9.20 -4.29
C SER A 10 9.45 10.20 -5.23
N VAL A 11 10.53 9.79 -5.88
CA VAL A 11 11.13 10.49 -7.01
C VAL A 11 10.45 10.00 -8.29
N PRO A 12 9.67 10.84 -9.00
CA PRO A 12 8.91 10.40 -10.17
C PRO A 12 9.80 9.77 -11.24
N GLY A 13 9.48 8.53 -11.64
CA GLY A 13 10.19 7.76 -12.65
C GLY A 13 11.49 7.07 -12.18
N ASP A 14 12.04 7.44 -11.02
CA ASP A 14 13.27 6.82 -10.52
C ASP A 14 12.97 5.59 -9.65
N VAL A 15 12.68 4.48 -10.33
CA VAL A 15 12.41 3.18 -9.70
C VAL A 15 13.55 2.76 -8.77
N GLY A 16 14.81 3.03 -9.13
CA GLY A 16 15.96 2.65 -8.32
C GLY A 16 15.98 3.38 -6.98
N ALA A 17 15.90 4.71 -7.00
CA ALA A 17 15.92 5.53 -5.79
C ALA A 17 14.74 5.21 -4.85
N ASN A 18 13.55 4.98 -5.41
CA ASN A 18 12.36 4.66 -4.64
C ASN A 18 12.46 3.28 -3.98
N VAL A 19 12.94 2.26 -4.70
CA VAL A 19 13.15 0.91 -4.15
C VAL A 19 14.21 0.93 -3.03
N GLU A 20 15.29 1.67 -3.19
CA GLU A 20 16.33 1.82 -2.16
C GLU A 20 15.75 2.44 -0.88
N THR A 21 14.91 3.46 -1.03
CA THR A 21 14.19 4.10 0.10
C THR A 21 13.26 3.11 0.79
N MET A 22 12.49 2.32 0.03
CA MET A 22 11.62 1.27 0.58
C MET A 22 12.41 0.20 1.33
N ARG A 23 13.55 -0.25 0.78
CA ARG A 23 14.45 -1.21 1.43
C ARG A 23 14.88 -0.70 2.80
N ASP A 24 15.31 0.57 2.88
CA ASP A 24 15.79 1.16 4.12
C ASP A 24 14.66 1.32 5.16
N LEU A 25 13.45 1.64 4.70
CA LEU A 25 12.26 1.67 5.55
C LEU A 25 11.84 0.28 6.05
N VAL A 26 11.97 -0.77 5.23
CA VAL A 26 11.75 -2.17 5.68
C VAL A 26 12.73 -2.55 6.79
N ARG A 27 14.02 -2.24 6.61
CA ARG A 27 15.05 -2.49 7.64
C ARG A 27 14.75 -1.71 8.93
N THR A 28 14.47 -0.41 8.81
CA THR A 28 14.11 0.46 9.94
C THR A 28 12.87 -0.04 10.68
N ALA A 29 11.86 -0.53 9.96
CA ALA A 29 10.66 -1.09 10.56
C ALA A 29 10.98 -2.39 11.33
N SER A 30 11.86 -3.24 10.78
CA SER A 30 12.25 -4.49 11.43
C SER A 30 12.96 -4.29 12.77
N GLU A 31 13.74 -3.21 12.91
CA GLU A 31 14.39 -2.83 14.19
C GLU A 31 13.35 -2.55 15.30
N GLN A 32 12.12 -2.18 14.92
CA GLN A 32 10.99 -1.97 15.84
C GLN A 32 10.15 -3.23 16.06
N GLY A 33 10.51 -4.36 15.44
CA GLY A 33 9.80 -5.62 15.47
C GLY A 33 8.57 -5.68 14.55
N VAL A 34 8.49 -4.79 13.55
CA VAL A 34 7.43 -4.80 12.54
C VAL A 34 7.54 -6.05 11.67
N ARG A 35 6.39 -6.65 11.36
CA ARG A 35 6.27 -7.87 10.55
C ARG A 35 5.72 -7.62 9.15
N LEU A 36 5.07 -6.48 8.93
CA LEU A 36 4.51 -6.06 7.66
C LEU A 36 4.61 -4.54 7.52
N VAL A 37 5.15 -4.08 6.39
CA VAL A 37 5.21 -2.66 6.02
C VAL A 37 4.33 -2.41 4.80
N VAL A 38 3.51 -1.36 4.81
CA VAL A 38 2.69 -0.94 3.67
C VAL A 38 3.23 0.36 3.11
N PHE A 39 3.41 0.43 1.79
CA PHE A 39 3.81 1.66 1.10
C PHE A 39 2.64 2.33 0.39
N ALA A 40 2.82 3.60 0.02
CA ALA A 40 1.83 4.39 -0.72
C ALA A 40 1.56 3.84 -2.13
N GLU A 41 0.44 4.27 -2.72
CA GLU A 41 0.08 3.93 -4.11
C GLU A 41 1.17 4.40 -5.08
N LEU A 42 1.55 3.52 -6.03
CA LEU A 42 2.59 3.76 -7.04
C LEU A 42 3.95 4.23 -6.50
N ALA A 43 4.24 4.03 -5.21
CA ALA A 43 5.45 4.55 -4.58
C ALA A 43 6.76 4.07 -5.24
N VAL A 44 6.75 2.96 -6.00
CA VAL A 44 7.92 2.51 -6.78
C VAL A 44 8.20 3.45 -7.96
N THR A 45 7.17 3.85 -8.68
CA THR A 45 7.29 4.71 -9.88
C THR A 45 7.10 6.19 -9.58
N GLY A 46 6.53 6.52 -8.42
CA GLY A 46 5.85 7.78 -8.17
C GLY A 46 4.47 7.82 -8.85
N TYR A 47 3.53 8.54 -8.25
CA TYR A 47 2.23 8.81 -8.86
C TYR A 47 2.39 9.90 -9.93
N GLY A 48 2.63 9.44 -11.16
CA GLY A 48 2.85 10.27 -12.34
C GLY A 48 2.21 9.63 -13.57
N MET A 49 0.95 9.94 -13.88
CA MET A 49 0.17 9.16 -14.86
C MET A 49 0.66 9.38 -16.30
N GLU A 50 0.93 10.63 -16.69
CA GLU A 50 1.48 10.92 -18.02
C GLU A 50 2.87 10.33 -18.21
N LEU A 51 3.68 10.33 -17.15
CA LEU A 51 5.00 9.72 -17.13
C LEU A 51 4.92 8.20 -17.34
N ILE A 52 4.04 7.52 -16.59
CA ILE A 52 3.79 6.08 -16.73
C ILE A 52 3.27 5.75 -18.14
N ALA A 53 2.38 6.56 -18.71
CA ALA A 53 1.88 6.35 -20.06
C ALA A 53 2.96 6.53 -21.14
N GLY A 54 3.86 7.51 -20.94
CA GLY A 54 4.90 7.88 -21.89
C GLY A 54 6.13 6.96 -21.90
N ASP A 55 6.37 6.21 -20.82
CA ASP A 55 7.52 5.33 -20.69
C ASP A 55 7.14 3.91 -20.21
N PRO A 56 6.95 2.95 -21.15
CA PRO A 56 6.73 1.55 -20.81
C PRO A 56 7.87 0.91 -20.00
N GLY A 57 9.06 1.52 -19.96
CA GLY A 57 10.15 1.10 -19.08
C GLY A 57 9.81 1.21 -17.59
N LEU A 58 8.82 2.04 -17.24
CA LEU A 58 8.28 2.15 -15.88
C LEU A 58 7.26 1.06 -15.53
N TRP A 59 6.85 0.24 -16.50
CA TRP A 59 5.93 -0.87 -16.24
C TRP A 59 6.73 -2.06 -15.75
N LEU A 60 6.53 -2.42 -14.49
CA LEU A 60 7.18 -3.57 -13.87
C LEU A 60 6.50 -4.87 -14.30
N THR A 61 7.20 -5.97 -14.07
CA THR A 61 6.59 -7.32 -14.03
C THR A 61 6.42 -7.77 -12.57
N GLU A 62 5.70 -8.86 -12.35
CA GLU A 62 5.50 -9.39 -10.98
C GLU A 62 6.81 -9.77 -10.29
N ASP A 63 7.76 -10.30 -11.07
CA ASP A 63 9.08 -10.73 -10.61
C ASP A 63 10.19 -9.80 -11.09
N ASP A 64 9.86 -8.51 -11.21
CA ASP A 64 10.79 -7.51 -11.72
C ASP A 64 12.07 -7.47 -10.86
N PRO A 65 13.25 -7.65 -11.47
CA PRO A 65 14.51 -7.70 -10.73
C PRO A 65 14.84 -6.37 -10.04
N ARG A 66 14.24 -5.25 -10.48
CA ARG A 66 14.41 -3.95 -9.82
C ARG A 66 13.85 -3.93 -8.41
N LEU A 67 12.92 -4.83 -8.05
CA LEU A 67 12.43 -5.00 -6.68
C LEU A 67 13.38 -5.84 -5.80
N GLY A 68 14.48 -6.34 -6.35
CA GLY A 68 15.48 -7.17 -5.67
C GLY A 68 15.93 -6.64 -4.31
N PRO A 69 16.28 -5.35 -4.16
CA PRO A 69 16.69 -4.80 -2.87
C PRO A 69 15.61 -4.92 -1.77
N VAL A 70 14.33 -4.69 -2.09
CA VAL A 70 13.24 -4.87 -1.11
C VAL A 70 13.04 -6.35 -0.80
N ARG A 71 13.09 -7.24 -1.80
CA ARG A 71 12.99 -8.69 -1.59
C ARG A 71 14.10 -9.22 -0.68
N GLU A 72 15.32 -8.73 -0.85
CA GLU A 72 16.45 -9.06 0.00
C GLU A 72 16.25 -8.55 1.43
N ALA A 73 15.85 -7.29 1.61
CA ALA A 73 15.55 -6.76 2.94
C ALA A 73 14.43 -7.52 3.65
N CYS A 74 13.37 -7.93 2.92
CA CYS A 74 12.31 -8.78 3.45
C CYS A 74 12.86 -10.12 3.96
N ARG A 75 13.71 -10.79 3.16
CA ARG A 75 14.36 -12.06 3.53
C ARG A 75 15.31 -11.93 4.71
N GLU A 76 16.13 -10.88 4.75
CA GLU A 76 17.10 -10.63 5.82
C GLU A 76 16.42 -10.38 7.17
N THR A 77 15.31 -9.64 7.14
CA THR A 77 14.64 -9.18 8.36
C THR A 77 13.46 -10.05 8.78
N GLY A 78 12.98 -10.93 7.89
CA GLY A 78 11.74 -11.67 8.08
C GLY A 78 10.50 -10.77 8.09
N THR A 79 10.57 -9.59 7.46
CA THR A 79 9.48 -8.62 7.34
C THR A 79 8.83 -8.73 5.96
N ALA A 80 7.50 -8.77 5.89
CA ALA A 80 6.79 -8.65 4.62
C ALA A 80 6.59 -7.17 4.22
N ALA A 81 6.43 -6.92 2.92
CA ALA A 81 6.19 -5.57 2.39
C ALA A 81 5.07 -5.56 1.34
N VAL A 82 4.18 -4.57 1.40
CA VAL A 82 3.23 -4.24 0.33
C VAL A 82 3.82 -3.11 -0.50
N VAL A 83 4.34 -3.45 -1.67
CA VAL A 83 5.01 -2.54 -2.60
C VAL A 83 4.06 -2.22 -3.75
N ASN A 84 3.93 -0.94 -4.12
CA ASN A 84 2.97 -0.53 -5.14
C ASN A 84 3.64 0.10 -6.35
N ALA A 85 3.29 -0.37 -7.54
CA ALA A 85 3.92 0.00 -8.80
C ALA A 85 2.92 -0.07 -9.96
N ALA A 86 3.29 0.54 -11.10
CA ALA A 86 2.66 0.24 -12.38
C ALA A 86 3.16 -1.13 -12.84
N VAL A 87 2.30 -2.15 -12.91
CA VAL A 87 2.70 -3.52 -13.27
C VAL A 87 1.96 -3.97 -14.52
N LEU A 88 2.68 -4.47 -15.51
CA LEU A 88 2.10 -4.98 -16.75
C LEU A 88 1.06 -6.07 -16.46
N THR A 89 -0.10 -5.95 -17.11
CA THR A 89 -1.20 -6.91 -17.03
C THR A 89 -1.31 -7.72 -18.32
N ALA A 90 -2.13 -8.77 -18.30
CA ALA A 90 -2.43 -9.57 -19.49
C ALA A 90 -3.13 -8.77 -20.60
N ASP A 91 -3.78 -7.64 -20.26
CA ASP A 91 -4.45 -6.75 -21.21
C ASP A 91 -3.46 -5.87 -22.00
N GLY A 92 -2.16 -6.00 -21.75
CA GLY A 92 -1.11 -5.21 -22.42
C GLY A 92 -0.99 -3.77 -21.92
N ARG A 93 -1.77 -3.39 -20.89
CA ARG A 93 -1.70 -2.11 -20.18
C ARG A 93 -1.19 -2.32 -18.74
N PRO A 94 -0.60 -1.31 -18.09
CA PRO A 94 -0.23 -1.43 -16.68
C PRO A 94 -1.48 -1.43 -15.79
N GLY A 95 -1.43 -2.17 -14.68
CA GLY A 95 -2.33 -2.00 -13.55
C GLY A 95 -1.68 -1.08 -12.51
N ILE A 96 -2.50 -0.48 -11.66
CA ILE A 96 -2.03 0.15 -10.42
C ILE A 96 -2.02 -0.93 -9.37
N SER A 97 -0.85 -1.50 -9.10
CA SER A 97 -0.77 -2.82 -8.48
C SER A 97 -0.06 -2.79 -7.13
N SER A 98 -0.62 -3.51 -6.16
CA SER A 98 0.03 -3.90 -4.92
C SER A 98 0.65 -5.29 -5.07
N LEU A 99 1.95 -5.39 -4.87
CA LEU A 99 2.70 -6.66 -4.78
C LEU A 99 3.07 -6.90 -3.32
N VAL A 100 2.58 -8.01 -2.76
CA VAL A 100 2.93 -8.42 -1.40
C VAL A 100 4.15 -9.31 -1.47
N ILE A 101 5.28 -8.80 -1.00
CA ILE A 101 6.54 -9.53 -0.85
C ILE A 101 6.56 -10.14 0.56
N GLY A 102 6.70 -11.45 0.63
CA GLY A 102 6.74 -12.22 1.86
C GLY A 102 8.10 -12.15 2.58
N PRO A 103 8.15 -12.70 3.81
CA PRO A 103 9.36 -12.70 4.63
C PRO A 103 10.48 -13.59 4.09
N ASP A 104 10.23 -14.39 3.06
CA ASP A 104 11.22 -15.16 2.30
C ASP A 104 11.75 -14.40 1.06
N GLY A 105 11.16 -13.25 0.74
CA GLY A 105 11.42 -12.47 -0.46
C GLY A 105 10.57 -12.88 -1.67
N GLU A 106 9.71 -13.88 -1.53
CA GLU A 106 8.80 -14.36 -2.58
C GLU A 106 7.47 -13.59 -2.59
N ARG A 107 6.75 -13.63 -3.70
CA ARG A 107 5.46 -12.93 -3.80
C ARG A 107 4.35 -13.76 -3.15
N LEU A 108 3.71 -13.21 -2.11
CA LEU A 108 2.55 -13.82 -1.44
C LEU A 108 1.24 -13.53 -2.17
N ALA A 109 1.09 -12.32 -2.72
CA ALA A 109 -0.11 -11.90 -3.42
C ALA A 109 0.17 -10.74 -4.38
N ARG A 110 -0.77 -10.56 -5.30
CA ARG A 110 -0.90 -9.39 -6.16
C ARG A 110 -2.34 -8.90 -6.06
N TYR A 111 -2.52 -7.59 -6.12
CA TYR A 111 -3.81 -6.95 -6.28
C TYR A 111 -3.65 -5.80 -7.27
N ASP A 112 -4.55 -5.69 -8.25
CA ASP A 112 -4.61 -4.56 -9.16
C ASP A 112 -5.83 -3.71 -8.77
N LYS A 113 -5.68 -2.39 -8.69
CA LYS A 113 -6.74 -1.43 -8.35
C LYS A 113 -7.96 -1.69 -9.21
N ARG A 114 -9.12 -1.88 -8.57
CA ARG A 114 -10.37 -2.21 -9.25
C ARG A 114 -11.10 -0.97 -9.72
N ASN A 115 -11.13 0.06 -8.88
CA ASN A 115 -11.84 1.30 -9.18
C ASN A 115 -10.83 2.36 -9.60
N LEU A 116 -10.54 2.38 -10.91
CA LEU A 116 -9.73 3.44 -11.53
C LEU A 116 -10.46 4.79 -11.48
N HIS A 117 -9.70 5.87 -11.42
CA HIS A 117 -10.23 7.23 -11.29
C HIS A 117 -9.55 8.22 -12.24
N GLY A 118 -10.35 9.07 -12.90
CA GLY A 118 -9.85 10.11 -13.79
C GLY A 118 -9.00 9.53 -14.94
N VAL A 119 -7.80 10.09 -15.14
CA VAL A 119 -6.88 9.73 -16.22
C VAL A 119 -6.40 8.27 -16.18
N GLU A 120 -6.51 7.62 -15.01
CA GLU A 120 -6.17 6.20 -14.86
C GLU A 120 -7.01 5.31 -15.78
N LEU A 121 -8.25 5.70 -16.11
CA LEU A 121 -9.17 4.93 -16.95
C LEU A 121 -8.64 4.75 -18.38
N ASP A 122 -7.92 5.73 -18.89
CA ASP A 122 -7.38 5.74 -20.25
C ASP A 122 -6.05 4.95 -20.33
N ILE A 123 -5.28 4.95 -19.24
CA ILE A 123 -3.90 4.44 -19.20
C ILE A 123 -3.86 3.00 -18.66
N CYS A 124 -4.61 2.73 -17.60
CA CYS A 124 -4.46 1.52 -16.80
C CYS A 124 -5.54 0.47 -17.09
N ALA A 125 -5.24 -0.78 -16.77
CA ALA A 125 -6.21 -1.86 -16.70
C ALA A 125 -6.74 -2.00 -15.27
N ALA A 126 -8.07 -2.17 -15.13
CA ALA A 126 -8.72 -2.37 -13.84
C ALA A 126 -8.58 -3.83 -13.37
N GLY A 127 -8.31 -4.01 -12.08
CA GLY A 127 -8.24 -5.33 -11.47
C GLY A 127 -9.61 -5.99 -11.27
N THR A 128 -9.60 -7.32 -11.19
CA THR A 128 -10.81 -8.15 -11.04
C THR A 128 -10.77 -9.03 -9.79
N GLU A 129 -9.58 -9.31 -9.26
CA GLU A 129 -9.33 -10.14 -8.08
C GLU A 129 -9.52 -9.37 -6.77
N ASP A 130 -9.84 -10.06 -5.67
CA ASP A 130 -10.11 -9.42 -4.37
C ASP A 130 -8.84 -9.16 -3.52
N GLY A 131 -7.64 -9.59 -3.93
CA GLY A 131 -6.39 -9.23 -3.25
C GLY A 131 -6.32 -9.65 -1.78
N ARG A 132 -6.46 -10.95 -1.50
CA ARG A 132 -6.43 -11.52 -0.14
C ARG A 132 -5.18 -12.34 0.08
N PHE A 133 -4.60 -12.27 1.27
CA PHE A 133 -3.46 -13.11 1.64
C PHE A 133 -3.42 -13.39 3.15
N THR A 134 -2.57 -14.34 3.54
CA THR A 134 -2.35 -14.69 4.94
C THR A 134 -0.87 -14.55 5.28
N LEU A 135 -0.58 -13.94 6.42
CA LEU A 135 0.78 -13.81 6.98
C LEU A 135 0.70 -14.09 8.49
N ASP A 136 1.58 -14.97 8.98
CA ASP A 136 1.64 -15.41 10.39
C ASP A 136 0.25 -15.72 11.00
N GLY A 137 -0.62 -16.38 10.23
CA GLY A 137 -1.98 -16.78 10.65
C GLY A 137 -3.05 -15.67 10.62
N VAL A 138 -2.69 -14.44 10.25
CA VAL A 138 -3.62 -13.31 10.10
C VAL A 138 -4.01 -13.16 8.64
N ARG A 139 -5.30 -12.91 8.35
CA ARG A 139 -5.80 -12.72 6.98
C ARG A 139 -5.97 -11.23 6.66
N PHE A 140 -5.46 -10.83 5.50
CA PHE A 140 -5.35 -9.46 5.05
C PHE A 140 -6.14 -9.21 3.75
N ALA A 141 -6.58 -7.98 3.59
CA ALA A 141 -7.20 -7.44 2.39
C ALA A 141 -6.40 -6.26 1.86
N LEU A 142 -6.25 -6.17 0.55
CA LEU A 142 -5.62 -5.05 -0.15
C LEU A 142 -6.68 -4.15 -0.79
N ALA A 143 -6.39 -2.85 -0.84
CA ALA A 143 -7.13 -1.86 -1.60
C ALA A 143 -6.25 -0.67 -1.97
N VAL A 144 -6.53 -0.04 -3.11
CA VAL A 144 -5.72 1.05 -3.63
C VAL A 144 -6.57 2.31 -3.80
N CYS A 145 -6.23 3.34 -3.02
CA CYS A 145 -6.72 4.71 -3.12
C CYS A 145 -8.24 4.82 -3.33
N TYR A 146 -8.70 5.08 -4.56
CA TYR A 146 -10.11 5.28 -4.88
C TYR A 146 -11.01 4.06 -4.57
N ASP A 147 -10.43 2.86 -4.52
CA ASP A 147 -11.10 1.64 -4.02
C ASP A 147 -11.75 1.86 -2.66
N ASN A 148 -11.11 2.65 -1.79
CA ASN A 148 -11.56 2.86 -0.42
C ASN A 148 -12.86 3.64 -0.33
N ARG A 149 -13.27 4.36 -1.39
CA ARG A 149 -14.58 5.03 -1.45
C ARG A 149 -15.74 4.05 -1.66
N PHE A 150 -15.46 2.79 -2.02
CA PHE A 150 -16.46 1.75 -2.24
C PHE A 150 -16.53 0.81 -1.03
N PRO A 151 -17.58 0.88 -0.20
CA PRO A 151 -17.67 0.08 1.03
C PRO A 151 -17.65 -1.43 0.78
N GLU A 152 -18.09 -1.87 -0.41
CA GLU A 152 -18.23 -3.28 -0.77
C GLU A 152 -16.90 -4.04 -0.69
N LEU A 153 -15.76 -3.37 -0.91
CA LEU A 153 -14.44 -4.00 -0.81
C LEU A 153 -14.10 -4.38 0.63
N ALA A 154 -14.37 -3.49 1.59
CA ALA A 154 -14.15 -3.73 3.01
C ALA A 154 -15.18 -4.72 3.58
N GLU A 155 -16.43 -4.66 3.13
CA GLU A 155 -17.46 -5.62 3.49
C GLU A 155 -17.08 -7.05 3.05
N ARG A 156 -16.62 -7.21 1.80
CA ARG A 156 -16.13 -8.52 1.31
C ARG A 156 -14.92 -8.98 2.10
N ALA A 157 -13.95 -8.09 2.37
CA ALA A 157 -12.78 -8.43 3.19
C ALA A 157 -13.20 -9.02 4.54
N ARG A 158 -14.17 -8.40 5.21
CA ARG A 158 -14.71 -8.87 6.50
C ARG A 158 -15.48 -10.19 6.38
N LYS A 159 -16.24 -10.40 5.31
CA LYS A 159 -16.95 -11.66 5.03
C LYS A 159 -15.97 -12.81 4.79
N ASP A 160 -14.86 -12.53 4.11
CA ASP A 160 -13.82 -13.51 3.85
C ASP A 160 -12.93 -13.80 5.08
N GLY A 161 -13.22 -13.19 6.22
CA GLY A 161 -12.48 -13.41 7.47
C GLY A 161 -11.17 -12.63 7.59
N CYS A 162 -10.97 -11.58 6.79
CA CYS A 162 -9.85 -10.66 7.01
C CYS A 162 -9.99 -9.96 8.37
N GLN A 163 -8.84 -9.67 8.97
CA GLN A 163 -8.73 -8.90 10.22
C GLN A 163 -8.10 -7.54 9.99
N VAL A 164 -7.33 -7.39 8.90
CA VAL A 164 -6.63 -6.15 8.54
C VAL A 164 -6.93 -5.81 7.09
N TYR A 165 -7.17 -4.53 6.85
CA TYR A 165 -7.41 -3.93 5.56
C TYR A 165 -6.30 -2.92 5.26
N LEU A 166 -5.51 -3.17 4.23
CA LEU A 166 -4.32 -2.42 3.87
C LEU A 166 -4.67 -1.50 2.70
N ALA A 167 -4.54 -0.19 2.92
CA ALA A 167 -4.87 0.85 1.96
C ALA A 167 -3.59 1.58 1.50
N SER A 168 -3.23 1.43 0.23
CA SER A 168 -2.16 2.20 -0.40
C SER A 168 -2.76 3.37 -1.15
N SER A 169 -2.36 4.60 -0.83
CA SER A 169 -3.05 5.81 -1.30
C SER A 169 -2.10 6.91 -1.74
N VAL A 170 -2.61 7.80 -2.59
CA VAL A 170 -2.06 9.15 -2.81
C VAL A 170 -3.20 10.14 -2.56
N LEU A 171 -3.06 10.93 -1.50
CA LEU A 171 -4.03 11.92 -1.05
C LEU A 171 -3.34 13.25 -0.80
N GLU A 172 -3.89 14.32 -1.36
CA GLU A 172 -3.44 15.68 -1.14
C GLU A 172 -3.86 16.22 0.24
N GLU A 173 -3.25 17.33 0.64
CA GLU A 173 -3.63 18.08 1.83
C GLU A 173 -5.12 18.47 1.80
N GLY A 174 -5.82 18.30 2.92
CA GLY A 174 -7.25 18.64 3.04
C GLY A 174 -8.21 17.60 2.43
N ASN A 175 -7.72 16.46 1.93
CA ASN A 175 -8.59 15.39 1.45
C ASN A 175 -9.45 14.82 2.60
N ASP A 176 -10.74 14.64 2.37
CA ASP A 176 -11.68 14.17 3.40
C ASP A 176 -11.43 12.72 3.85
N SER A 177 -10.74 11.91 3.03
CA SER A 177 -10.58 10.48 3.25
C SER A 177 -9.90 10.13 4.58
N PHE A 178 -9.03 10.99 5.10
CA PHE A 178 -8.36 10.79 6.39
C PHE A 178 -9.37 10.67 7.54
N GLU A 179 -10.46 11.43 7.49
CA GLU A 179 -11.48 11.50 8.54
C GLU A 179 -12.75 10.72 8.19
N SER A 180 -13.11 10.66 6.90
CA SER A 180 -14.40 10.16 6.44
C SER A 180 -14.37 8.76 5.81
N VAL A 181 -13.19 8.28 5.40
CA VAL A 181 -13.05 6.98 4.70
C VAL A 181 -12.38 5.95 5.60
N TYR A 182 -11.11 6.12 5.97
CA TYR A 182 -10.36 5.06 6.67
C TYR A 182 -10.90 4.68 8.05
N PRO A 183 -11.18 5.62 8.98
CA PRO A 183 -11.80 5.27 10.27
C PRO A 183 -13.21 4.68 10.09
N VAL A 184 -13.92 5.08 9.04
CA VAL A 184 -15.26 4.56 8.72
C VAL A 184 -15.19 3.12 8.20
N ARG A 185 -14.25 2.81 7.31
CA ARG A 185 -14.01 1.42 6.85
C ARG A 185 -13.63 0.52 8.00
N ALA A 186 -12.82 1.01 8.93
CA ALA A 186 -12.43 0.29 10.13
C ALA A 186 -13.65 -0.03 11.01
N ARG A 187 -14.42 0.98 11.42
CA ARG A 187 -15.55 0.83 12.36
C ARG A 187 -16.72 0.04 11.81
N GLU A 188 -17.08 0.23 10.53
CA GLU A 188 -18.26 -0.41 9.94
C GLU A 188 -18.03 -1.91 9.70
N ASN A 189 -16.77 -2.31 9.50
CA ASN A 189 -16.41 -3.69 9.18
C ASN A 189 -15.74 -4.40 10.36
N GLY A 190 -15.41 -3.70 11.45
CA GLY A 190 -14.65 -4.26 12.56
C GLY A 190 -13.27 -4.77 12.10
N LEU A 191 -12.59 -3.99 11.25
CA LEU A 191 -11.28 -4.29 10.69
C LEU A 191 -10.26 -3.31 11.24
N TYR A 192 -9.02 -3.77 11.46
CA TYR A 192 -7.90 -2.84 11.51
C TYR A 192 -7.67 -2.26 10.12
N VAL A 193 -7.45 -0.95 10.01
CA VAL A 193 -7.09 -0.29 8.75
C VAL A 193 -5.69 0.27 8.86
N VAL A 194 -4.83 -0.04 7.89
CA VAL A 194 -3.46 0.47 7.78
C VAL A 194 -3.36 1.22 6.46
N MET A 195 -3.20 2.54 6.52
CA MET A 195 -3.16 3.38 5.34
C MET A 195 -1.79 4.02 5.19
N ALA A 196 -1.15 3.77 4.05
CA ALA A 196 0.08 4.42 3.65
C ALA A 196 -0.21 5.46 2.55
N ASN A 197 0.26 6.68 2.78
CA ASN A 197 0.15 7.81 1.87
C ASN A 197 1.53 8.39 1.55
N GLN A 198 1.66 8.98 0.37
CA GLN A 198 2.89 9.65 -0.06
C GLN A 198 3.10 10.97 0.71
N VAL A 199 4.37 11.37 0.84
CA VAL A 199 4.77 12.72 1.28
C VAL A 199 5.23 13.54 0.08
N GLY A 200 4.95 14.84 0.06
CA GLY A 200 5.51 15.76 -0.92
C GLY A 200 4.72 15.83 -2.23
N PRO A 201 5.32 16.43 -3.28
CA PRO A 201 4.62 16.71 -4.54
C PRO A 201 4.18 15.44 -5.28
N SER A 202 3.02 15.54 -5.95
CA SER A 202 2.47 14.53 -6.87
C SER A 202 1.64 15.22 -7.96
N ASP A 203 1.20 14.47 -8.97
CA ASP A 203 0.30 14.98 -10.03
C ASP A 203 -1.04 15.51 -9.48
N ILE A 204 -1.44 15.09 -8.28
CA ILE A 204 -2.70 15.55 -7.67
C ILE A 204 -2.51 16.73 -6.73
N GLY A 205 -1.28 17.16 -6.44
CA GLY A 205 -0.99 18.20 -5.45
C GLY A 205 0.07 17.76 -4.44
N VAL A 206 0.15 18.49 -3.32
CA VAL A 206 1.09 18.18 -2.23
C VAL A 206 0.44 17.20 -1.26
N CYS A 207 1.04 16.04 -1.10
CA CYS A 207 0.58 15.02 -0.16
C CYS A 207 1.25 15.22 1.22
N PRO A 208 0.48 15.24 2.32
CA PRO A 208 1.03 15.53 3.64
C PRO A 208 1.71 14.31 4.29
N GLY A 209 1.67 13.14 3.65
CA GLY A 209 1.82 11.88 4.35
C GLY A 209 0.56 11.62 5.17
N ASP A 210 0.66 11.78 6.50
CA ASP A 210 -0.40 11.41 7.45
C ASP A 210 -0.81 9.93 7.32
N SER A 211 0.17 9.08 7.01
CA SER A 211 -0.02 7.63 7.06
C SER A 211 -0.45 7.22 8.46
N GLY A 212 -1.41 6.31 8.54
CA GLY A 212 -2.15 6.07 9.78
C GLY A 212 -2.65 4.65 9.94
N ILE A 213 -2.95 4.30 11.19
CA ILE A 213 -3.50 2.99 11.56
C ILE A 213 -4.70 3.22 12.47
N TRP A 214 -5.82 2.59 12.15
CA TRP A 214 -7.06 2.64 12.93
C TRP A 214 -7.44 1.27 13.47
N GLY A 215 -7.99 1.26 14.69
CA GLY A 215 -8.56 0.10 15.32
C GLY A 215 -9.95 -0.26 14.76
N PRO A 216 -10.48 -1.45 15.08
CA PRO A 216 -11.79 -1.92 14.62
C PRO A 216 -12.99 -1.07 15.02
N ASP A 217 -12.81 -0.14 15.96
CA ASP A 217 -13.81 0.85 16.39
C ASP A 217 -13.68 2.20 15.65
N GLY A 218 -12.66 2.33 14.78
CA GLY A 218 -12.33 3.56 14.06
C GLY A 218 -11.41 4.51 14.83
N THR A 219 -10.95 4.16 16.02
CA THR A 219 -10.00 4.99 16.78
C THR A 219 -8.61 4.95 16.13
N SER A 220 -7.98 6.12 15.96
CA SER A 220 -6.59 6.19 15.51
C SER A 220 -5.66 5.59 16.57
N LEU A 221 -4.84 4.63 16.15
CA LEU A 221 -3.85 3.96 16.99
C LEU A 221 -2.45 4.55 16.79
N ALA A 222 -2.15 4.99 15.58
CA ALA A 222 -0.87 5.60 15.23
C ALA A 222 -1.02 6.47 13.97
N THR A 223 -0.24 7.55 13.92
CA THR A 223 -0.08 8.40 12.74
C THR A 223 1.39 8.76 12.62
N ALA A 224 1.93 8.77 11.41
CA ALA A 224 3.29 9.18 11.13
C ALA A 224 3.43 10.71 11.27
N ALA A 225 4.66 11.20 11.43
CA ALA A 225 4.91 12.64 11.46
C ALA A 225 4.51 13.28 10.11
N GLN A 226 3.89 14.45 10.17
CA GLN A 226 3.44 15.15 8.97
C GLN A 226 4.64 15.61 8.13
N SER A 227 4.56 15.47 6.81
CA SER A 227 5.54 15.97 5.84
C SER A 227 6.96 15.40 5.90
N ASP A 228 7.24 14.43 6.78
CA ASP A 228 8.53 13.77 6.91
C ASP A 228 8.46 12.29 6.48
N PRO A 229 9.52 11.73 5.86
CA PRO A 229 9.62 10.29 5.68
C PRO A 229 9.62 9.57 7.03
N GLY A 230 8.91 8.45 7.12
CA GLY A 230 8.80 7.73 8.38
C GLY A 230 7.76 6.63 8.39
N LEU A 231 7.45 6.16 9.61
CA LEU A 231 6.58 5.04 9.86
C LEU A 231 5.50 5.41 10.89
N ALA A 232 4.25 5.06 10.62
CA ALA A 232 3.22 4.89 11.65
C ALA A 232 3.22 3.42 12.06
N VAL A 233 3.45 3.12 13.35
CA VAL A 233 3.59 1.74 13.84
C VAL A 233 2.55 1.45 14.91
N ALA A 234 1.88 0.31 14.80
CA ALA A 234 0.95 -0.18 15.81
C ALA A 234 1.08 -1.70 15.99
N GLU A 235 0.58 -2.20 17.12
CA GLU A 235 0.46 -3.63 17.41
C GLU A 235 -1.03 -4.02 17.51
N PRO A 236 -1.67 -4.40 16.39
CA PRO A 236 -3.02 -4.95 16.43
C PRO A 236 -3.12 -6.21 17.30
N VAL A 237 -4.23 -6.33 18.02
CA VAL A 237 -4.54 -7.49 18.85
C VAL A 237 -5.52 -8.37 18.08
N PHE A 238 -5.01 -9.45 17.53
CA PHE A 238 -5.80 -10.40 16.75
C PHE A 238 -6.47 -11.41 17.67
N VAL A 239 -7.80 -11.50 17.58
CA VAL A 239 -8.56 -12.54 18.26
C VAL A 239 -8.60 -13.77 17.35
N SER A 240 -8.12 -14.91 17.82
CA SER A 240 -8.31 -16.19 17.14
C SER A 240 -9.81 -16.52 17.11
N ARG A 241 -10.36 -16.74 15.92
CA ARG A 241 -11.71 -17.28 15.75
C ARG A 241 -11.69 -18.80 15.73
#